data_AF-A0A1L7NB87-F1
#
_entry.id   AF-A0A1L7NB87-F1
#
_cell.length_a   1.000
_cell.length_b   1.000
_cell.length_c   1.000
_cell.angle_alpha   90.00
_cell.angle_beta   90.00
_cell.angle_gamma   90.00
#
_symmetry.space_group_name_H-M   'P 1'
#
loop_
_entity.id
_entity.type
_entity.pdbx_description
1 polymer ?
#
loop_
_entity_poly.entity_id
_entity_poly.type
_entity_poly.pdbx_seq_one_letter_code
_entity_poly.pdbx_strand_id
1 'polypeptide(L)'
;MPRSCHSARSTIDVAIRFGELPDSRLIARKIAANRRRLCAAPAYLEAHGTPEAPKDLASHNCIVLRQNDAAFGIWRLSRGKQSESVKVRGSLSTNDGEVALNWALDGQGILMRAEWNLADHLRWRIVSSAFLGLAEDLGFP
;
A
#
# COMPACT_ATOMS: atom_id res chain seq x y z
N MET A 1 -27.21 -27.01 20.00
CA MET A 1 -27.18 -27.01 18.53
C MET A 1 -26.95 -25.57 18.05
N PRO A 2 -25.82 -25.22 17.44
CA PRO A 2 -25.58 -23.85 17.00
C PRO A 2 -26.30 -23.58 15.67
N ARG A 3 -26.84 -22.37 15.55
CA ARG A 3 -27.63 -21.89 14.41
C ARG A 3 -26.73 -21.63 13.20
N SER A 4 -27.11 -22.18 12.06
CA SER A 4 -26.49 -21.94 10.76
C SER A 4 -26.65 -20.48 10.35
N CYS A 5 -25.53 -19.77 10.14
CA CYS A 5 -25.53 -18.47 9.45
C CYS A 5 -25.59 -18.73 7.94
N HIS A 6 -26.76 -18.55 7.33
CA HIS A 6 -26.91 -18.47 5.88
C HIS A 6 -26.35 -17.11 5.43
N SER A 7 -25.10 -17.08 4.96
CA SER A 7 -24.65 -15.95 4.14
C SER A 7 -25.26 -16.12 2.76
N ALA A 8 -26.26 -15.28 2.46
CA ALA A 8 -26.83 -15.16 1.13
C ALA A 8 -25.70 -14.84 0.15
N ARG A 9 -25.32 -15.81 -0.68
CA ARG A 9 -24.54 -15.58 -1.90
C ARG A 9 -25.42 -14.77 -2.86
N SER A 10 -25.51 -13.46 -2.63
CA SER A 10 -25.99 -12.54 -3.63
C SER A 10 -25.11 -12.70 -4.87
N THR A 11 -25.75 -12.95 -6.01
CA THR A 11 -25.18 -13.06 -7.34
C THR A 11 -24.31 -11.84 -7.66
N ILE A 12 -23.00 -12.01 -7.54
CA ILE A 12 -22.01 -11.05 -8.04
C ILE A 12 -21.63 -11.54 -9.44
N ASP A 13 -22.02 -10.79 -10.47
CA ASP A 13 -21.68 -11.11 -11.87
C ASP A 13 -20.22 -10.76 -12.18
N VAL A 14 -19.71 -9.67 -11.59
CA VAL A 14 -18.34 -9.18 -11.75
C VAL A 14 -17.83 -8.65 -10.42
N ALA A 15 -16.62 -9.06 -10.03
CA ALA A 15 -15.90 -8.51 -8.88
C ALA A 15 -14.55 -7.92 -9.32
N ILE A 16 -14.24 -6.70 -8.89
CA ILE A 16 -12.90 -6.11 -9.03
C ILE A 16 -12.17 -6.30 -7.71
N ARG A 17 -11.01 -6.96 -7.75
CA ARG A 17 -10.22 -7.28 -6.56
C ARG A 17 -8.74 -6.97 -6.80
N PHE A 18 -8.03 -6.68 -5.71
CA PHE A 18 -6.58 -6.57 -5.69
C PHE A 18 -5.99 -7.86 -5.13
N GLY A 19 -4.92 -8.37 -5.77
CA GLY A 19 -4.24 -9.60 -5.35
C GLY A 19 -4.74 -10.87 -6.04
N GLU A 20 -4.11 -11.99 -5.69
CA GLU A 20 -4.41 -13.30 -6.26
C GLU A 20 -5.84 -13.75 -5.95
N LEU A 21 -6.49 -14.38 -6.92
CA LEU A 21 -7.77 -15.02 -6.64
C LEU A 21 -7.50 -16.29 -5.84
N PRO A 22 -8.20 -16.52 -4.71
CA PRO A 22 -8.21 -17.84 -4.09
C PRO A 22 -8.74 -18.83 -5.12
N ASP A 23 -8.09 -20.00 -5.17
CA ASP A 23 -8.32 -21.07 -6.14
C ASP A 23 -9.83 -21.33 -6.30
N SER A 24 -10.40 -20.80 -7.38
CA SER A 24 -11.83 -20.78 -7.61
C SER A 24 -12.09 -20.87 -9.10
N ARG A 25 -13.25 -21.40 -9.46
CA ARG A 25 -13.71 -21.54 -10.86
C ARG A 25 -13.99 -20.19 -11.56
N LEU A 26 -13.40 -19.09 -11.08
CA LEU A 26 -13.57 -17.75 -11.59
C LEU A 26 -12.55 -17.46 -12.69
N ILE A 27 -13.02 -16.89 -13.80
CA ILE A 27 -12.16 -16.40 -14.87
C ILE A 27 -11.65 -15.01 -14.45
N ALA A 28 -10.33 -14.89 -14.26
CA ALA A 28 -9.70 -13.61 -13.93
C ALA A 28 -9.11 -12.96 -15.18
N ARG A 29 -9.29 -11.65 -15.32
CA ARG A 29 -8.62 -10.83 -16.34
C ARG A 29 -7.89 -9.69 -15.65
N LYS A 30 -6.58 -9.56 -15.92
CA LYS A 30 -5.79 -8.41 -15.45
C LYS A 30 -6.32 -7.13 -16.09
N ILE A 31 -6.78 -6.19 -15.26
CA ILE A 31 -7.30 -4.89 -15.70
C ILE A 31 -6.18 -3.84 -15.72
N ALA A 32 -5.42 -3.74 -14.64
CA ALA A 32 -4.32 -2.79 -14.49
C ALA A 32 -3.30 -3.30 -13.47
N ALA A 33 -2.08 -2.76 -13.52
CA ALA A 33 -1.06 -3.01 -12.50
C ALA A 33 -1.26 -2.05 -11.32
N ASN A 34 -1.20 -2.57 -10.09
CA ASN A 34 -1.33 -1.75 -8.88
C ASN A 34 0.05 -1.23 -8.40
N ARG A 35 0.49 -0.09 -8.93
CA ARG A 35 1.77 0.51 -8.54
C ARG A 35 1.66 1.19 -7.18
N ARG A 36 2.45 0.74 -6.19
CA ARG A 36 2.55 1.41 -4.89
C ARG A 36 3.72 2.40 -4.87
N ARG A 37 3.51 3.55 -4.23
CA ARG A 37 4.48 4.63 -4.04
C ARG A 37 4.57 4.98 -2.56
N LEU A 38 5.76 5.41 -2.14
CA LEU A 38 5.97 6.06 -0.86
C LEU A 38 5.60 7.54 -1.00
N CYS A 39 4.92 8.08 0.00
CA CYS A 39 4.52 9.48 0.05
C CYS A 39 4.61 10.00 1.49
N ALA A 40 4.92 11.29 1.63
CA ALA A 40 4.98 11.99 2.90
C ALA A 40 4.77 13.49 2.64
N ALA A 41 4.29 14.25 3.63
CA ALA A 41 4.24 15.71 3.51
C ALA A 41 5.66 16.31 3.43
N PRO A 42 5.85 17.40 2.68
CA PRO A 42 7.12 18.14 2.66
C PRO A 42 7.60 18.55 4.05
N ALA A 43 6.69 19.03 4.91
CA ALA A 43 7.01 19.44 6.28
C ALA A 43 7.58 18.28 7.13
N TYR A 44 7.11 17.05 6.90
CA TYR A 44 7.67 15.88 7.58
C TYR A 44 9.12 15.62 7.15
N LEU A 45 9.39 15.68 5.84
CA LEU A 45 10.71 15.42 5.27
C LEU A 45 11.71 16.55 5.57
N GLU A 46 11.25 17.79 5.67
CA GLU A 46 12.08 18.92 6.13
C GLU A 46 12.52 18.73 7.59
N ALA A 47 11.65 18.18 8.44
CA ALA A 47 11.96 17.95 9.85
C ALA A 47 12.76 16.65 10.11
N HIS A 48 12.56 15.60 9.31
CA HIS A 48 13.09 14.25 9.57
C HIS A 48 14.09 13.76 8.52
N GLY A 49 14.31 14.51 7.44
CA GLY A 49 15.11 14.08 6.29
C GLY A 49 14.32 13.21 5.31
N THR A 50 14.91 12.98 4.14
CA THR A 50 14.35 12.11 3.09
C THR A 50 15.09 10.77 3.09
N PRO A 51 14.38 9.62 3.15
CA PRO A 51 15.03 8.31 3.09
C PRO A 51 15.65 8.07 1.71
N GLU A 52 16.92 7.65 1.68
CA GLU A 52 17.70 7.37 0.46
C GLU A 52 17.86 5.88 0.19
N ALA A 53 17.56 5.03 1.17
CA ALA A 53 17.56 3.58 1.09
C ALA A 53 16.30 2.97 1.74
N PRO A 54 15.87 1.76 1.33
CA PRO A 54 14.74 1.08 1.94
C PRO A 54 14.92 0.90 3.45
N LYS A 55 16.16 0.65 3.89
CA LYS A 55 16.52 0.46 5.30
C LYS A 55 16.30 1.71 6.15
N ASP A 56 16.36 2.90 5.56
CA ASP A 56 16.17 4.16 6.28
C ASP A 56 14.73 4.29 6.80
N LEU A 57 13.77 3.62 6.15
CA LEU A 57 12.37 3.59 6.58
C LEU A 57 12.20 2.99 7.98
N ALA A 58 13.15 2.17 8.46
CA ALA A 58 13.12 1.68 9.83
C ALA A 58 13.33 2.79 10.88
N SER A 59 13.93 3.90 10.48
CA SER A 59 14.20 5.08 11.32
C SER A 59 13.14 6.17 11.17
N HIS A 60 12.20 6.04 10.22
CA HIS A 60 11.11 6.99 10.00
C HIS A 60 9.80 6.51 10.63
N ASN A 61 8.90 7.46 10.88
CA ASN A 61 7.55 7.15 11.30
C ASN A 61 6.74 6.67 10.08
N CYS A 62 6.47 5.37 10.00
CA CYS A 62 5.73 4.78 8.89
C CYS A 62 4.26 4.54 9.27
N ILE A 63 3.34 5.13 8.51
CA ILE A 63 1.90 4.93 8.66
C ILE A 63 1.54 3.58 8.04
N VAL A 64 1.14 2.63 8.88
CA VAL A 64 0.87 1.25 8.43
C VAL A 64 -0.59 1.09 8.01
N LEU A 65 -0.80 0.95 6.70
CA LEU A 65 -2.09 0.60 6.14
C LEU A 65 -2.33 -0.92 6.22
N ARG A 66 -3.30 -1.32 7.03
CA ARG A 66 -3.72 -2.70 7.27
C ARG A 66 -4.72 -3.12 6.20
N GLN A 67 -4.25 -3.27 4.98
CA GLN A 67 -5.05 -3.73 3.85
C GLN A 67 -4.42 -4.99 3.24
N ASN A 68 -5.28 -5.98 2.93
CA ASN A 68 -4.95 -7.33 2.48
C ASN A 68 -4.28 -8.21 3.56
N ASP A 69 -4.02 -9.46 3.21
CA ASP A 69 -3.30 -10.45 4.04
C ASP A 69 -1.78 -10.17 4.16
N ALA A 70 -1.35 -8.93 3.93
CA ALA A 70 0.04 -8.55 4.05
C ALA A 70 0.47 -8.53 5.52
N ALA A 71 1.63 -9.12 5.82
CA ALA A 71 2.19 -9.13 7.16
C ALA A 71 2.33 -7.70 7.71
N PHE A 72 1.73 -7.46 8.89
CA PHE A 72 1.70 -6.15 9.52
C PHE A 72 3.11 -5.58 9.70
N GLY A 73 3.33 -4.36 9.22
CA GLY A 73 4.61 -3.66 9.36
C GLY A 73 5.74 -4.22 8.49
N ILE A 74 5.46 -5.05 7.48
CA ILE A 74 6.45 -5.45 6.48
C ILE A 74 6.10 -4.82 5.14
N TRP A 75 6.98 -3.95 4.66
CA TRP A 75 6.86 -3.30 3.37
C TRP A 75 7.77 -3.99 2.36
N ARG A 76 7.20 -4.45 1.25
CA ARG A 76 7.97 -4.99 0.12
C ARG A 76 8.19 -3.87 -0.89
N LEU A 77 9.46 -3.54 -1.10
CA LEU A 77 9.91 -2.54 -2.05
C LEU A 77 10.67 -3.26 -3.15
N SER A 78 10.59 -2.78 -4.38
CA SER A 78 11.46 -3.28 -5.43
C SER A 78 12.16 -2.13 -6.15
N ARG A 79 13.19 -2.47 -6.92
CA ARG A 79 13.90 -1.61 -7.87
C ARG A 79 14.39 -2.45 -9.04
N GLY A 80 13.69 -2.37 -10.16
CA GLY A 80 13.98 -3.21 -11.33
C GLY A 80 13.82 -4.69 -10.98
N LYS A 81 14.94 -5.44 -10.97
CA LYS A 81 14.97 -6.88 -10.64
C LYS A 81 15.23 -7.17 -9.15
N GLN A 82 15.50 -6.14 -8.35
CA GLN A 82 15.81 -6.30 -6.92
C GLN A 82 14.55 -6.08 -6.11
N SER A 83 14.24 -6.96 -5.17
CA SER A 83 13.17 -6.78 -4.18
C SER A 83 13.75 -6.89 -2.77
N GLU A 84 13.29 -6.01 -1.88
CA GLU A 84 13.70 -5.96 -0.48
C GLU A 84 12.45 -5.86 0.40
N SER A 85 12.42 -6.65 1.47
CA SER A 85 11.39 -6.56 2.51
C SER A 85 11.96 -5.78 3.69
N VAL A 86 11.33 -4.67 4.03
CA VAL A 86 11.73 -3.82 5.15
C VAL A 86 10.67 -3.91 6.23
N LYS A 87 11.13 -4.17 7.47
CA LYS A 87 10.28 -4.04 8.64
C LYS A 87 10.20 -2.56 9.02
N VAL A 88 9.02 -1.99 8.89
CA VAL A 88 8.75 -0.60 9.24
C VAL A 88 8.08 -0.52 10.61
N ARG A 89 8.18 0.64 11.23
CA ARG A 89 7.50 0.95 12.48
C ARG A 89 6.88 2.34 12.39
N GLY A 90 5.81 2.55 13.12
CA GLY A 90 5.25 3.88 13.28
C GLY A 90 4.15 3.91 14.33
N SER A 91 3.77 5.12 14.71
CA SER A 91 2.77 5.39 15.74
C SER A 91 1.34 5.22 15.25
N LEU A 92 1.13 5.20 13.92
CA LEU A 92 -0.19 5.21 13.31
C LEU A 92 -0.42 3.97 12.44
N SER A 93 -1.58 3.35 12.61
CA SER A 93 -2.05 2.29 11.72
C SER A 93 -3.57 2.36 11.55
N THR A 94 -4.04 2.08 10.35
CA THR A 94 -5.47 2.10 10.01
C THR A 94 -5.74 1.08 8.90
N ASN A 95 -6.98 0.63 8.75
CA ASN A 95 -7.42 -0.13 7.58
C ASN A 95 -8.07 0.78 6.52
N ASP A 96 -8.34 2.03 6.85
CA ASP A 96 -8.91 3.03 5.96
C ASP A 96 -7.80 3.80 5.23
N GLY A 97 -7.85 3.76 3.89
CA GLY A 97 -6.83 4.41 3.08
C GLY A 97 -6.88 5.94 3.14
N GLU A 98 -8.09 6.53 3.18
CA GLU A 98 -8.26 7.99 3.22
C GLU A 98 -7.75 8.56 4.54
N VAL A 99 -8.05 7.88 5.65
CA VAL A 99 -7.50 8.26 6.96
C VAL A 99 -5.96 8.22 6.94
N ALA A 100 -5.37 7.17 6.36
CA ALA A 100 -3.92 7.05 6.27
C ALA A 100 -3.30 8.17 5.43
N LEU A 101 -3.95 8.53 4.32
CA LEU A 101 -3.50 9.60 3.44
C LEU A 101 -3.57 10.96 4.13
N ASN A 102 -4.67 11.27 4.82
CA ASN A 102 -4.79 12.52 5.57
C ASN A 102 -3.67 12.65 6.61
N TRP A 103 -3.36 11.60 7.36
CA TRP A 103 -2.21 11.62 8.28
C TRP A 103 -0.87 11.87 7.57
N ALA A 104 -0.66 11.28 6.40
CA ALA A 104 0.56 11.52 5.62
C ALA A 104 0.65 12.98 5.14
N LEU A 105 -0.48 13.57 4.72
CA LEU A 105 -0.61 14.97 4.31
C LEU A 105 -0.43 15.94 5.48
N ASP A 106 -0.88 15.57 6.67
CA ASP A 106 -0.70 16.30 7.93
C ASP A 106 0.72 16.14 8.51
N GLY A 107 1.64 15.51 7.76
CA GLY A 107 3.04 15.34 8.14
C GLY A 107 3.26 14.39 9.30
N GLN A 108 2.35 13.44 9.52
CA GLN A 108 2.50 12.45 10.59
C GLN A 108 3.48 11.33 10.26
N GLY A 109 3.89 11.18 8.99
CA GLY A 109 4.87 10.17 8.60
C GLY A 109 4.87 9.82 7.12
N ILE A 110 5.52 8.70 6.82
CA ILE A 110 5.62 8.12 5.49
C ILE A 110 4.52 7.08 5.31
N LEU A 111 3.83 7.11 4.17
CA LEU A 111 2.80 6.17 3.79
C LEU A 111 3.16 5.48 2.48
N MET A 112 2.93 4.17 2.40
CA MET A 112 2.92 3.43 1.14
C MET A 112 1.49 3.28 0.62
N ARG A 113 1.17 3.87 -0.54
CA ARG A 113 -0.17 3.81 -1.15
C ARG A 113 -0.11 3.62 -2.67
N ALA A 114 -1.21 3.17 -3.26
CA ALA A 114 -1.33 3.01 -4.70
C ALA A 114 -1.32 4.37 -5.43
N GLU A 115 -0.57 4.45 -6.53
CA GLU A 115 -0.35 5.65 -7.35
C GLU A 115 -1.65 6.25 -7.87
N TRP A 116 -2.62 5.42 -8.27
CA TRP A 116 -3.92 5.88 -8.78
C TRP A 116 -4.74 6.66 -7.75
N ASN A 117 -4.55 6.39 -6.46
CA ASN A 117 -5.25 7.09 -5.39
C ASN A 117 -4.57 8.44 -5.05
N LEU A 118 -3.26 8.54 -5.33
CA LEU A 118 -2.51 9.79 -5.20
C LEU A 118 -2.83 10.76 -6.36
N ALA A 119 -3.37 10.28 -7.48
CA ALA A 119 -3.60 11.06 -8.70
C ALA A 119 -4.51 12.28 -8.49
N ASP A 120 -5.52 12.19 -7.63
CA ASP A 120 -6.39 13.32 -7.32
C ASP A 120 -5.75 14.33 -6.34
N HIS A 121 -4.75 13.87 -5.58
CA HIS A 121 -4.02 14.65 -4.58
C HIS A 121 -2.69 15.22 -5.10
N LEU A 122 -2.36 14.98 -6.39
CA LEU A 122 -1.10 15.32 -7.05
C LEU A 122 -0.80 16.83 -7.14
N ARG A 123 -1.71 17.69 -6.66
CA ARG A 123 -1.43 19.12 -6.42
C ARG A 123 -0.46 19.36 -5.25
N TRP A 124 -0.24 18.39 -4.36
CA TRP A 124 0.67 18.50 -3.23
C TRP A 124 1.91 17.64 -3.47
N ARG A 125 3.02 18.33 -3.77
CA ARG A 125 4.40 17.85 -3.98
C ARG A 125 4.69 16.45 -3.41
N ILE A 126 4.35 15.43 -4.21
CA ILE A 126 4.72 14.03 -3.98
C ILE A 126 6.25 13.95 -4.10
N VAL A 127 6.93 13.61 -3.01
CA VAL A 127 8.35 13.26 -3.10
C VAL A 127 8.47 11.86 -3.68
N SER A 128 8.91 11.80 -4.92
CA SER A 128 9.66 10.68 -5.45
C SER A 128 10.84 11.23 -6.24
N SER A 129 12.05 11.07 -5.71
CA SER A 129 13.27 11.16 -6.52
C SER A 129 14.25 10.01 -6.31
N ALA A 130 13.93 9.00 -5.50
CA ALA A 130 14.66 7.74 -5.47
C ALA A 130 13.69 6.59 -5.16
N PHE A 131 13.90 5.40 -5.74
CA PHE A 131 13.01 4.22 -5.72
C PHE A 131 11.87 4.24 -6.74
N LEU A 132 12.24 4.58 -7.99
CA LEU A 132 11.55 4.03 -9.16
C LEU A 132 11.82 2.52 -9.22
N GLY A 133 10.86 1.77 -8.70
CA GLY A 133 10.93 0.33 -8.64
C GLY A 133 9.63 -0.26 -8.12
N LEU A 134 8.94 -0.93 -9.03
CA LEU A 134 7.59 -1.46 -8.88
C LEU A 134 7.46 -2.27 -7.59
N ALA A 135 6.70 -1.86 -6.58
CA ALA A 135 6.21 -2.85 -5.61
C ALA A 135 5.38 -3.86 -6.43
N GLU A 136 5.97 -5.02 -6.74
CA GLU A 136 5.34 -6.00 -7.62
C GLU A 136 4.07 -6.52 -6.95
N ASP A 137 2.98 -6.50 -7.73
CA ASP A 137 1.93 -7.50 -7.62
C ASP A 137 2.62 -8.87 -7.61
N LEU A 138 2.35 -9.69 -6.60
CA LEU A 138 2.63 -11.12 -6.70
C LEU A 138 1.97 -11.61 -8.00
N GLY A 139 2.80 -12.19 -8.87
CA GLY A 139 2.58 -12.27 -10.30
C GLY A 139 1.35 -13.06 -10.71
N PHE A 140 0.84 -12.74 -11.90
CA PHE A 140 0.11 -13.69 -12.73
C PHE A 140 1.05 -14.16 -13.85
N PRO A 141 1.09 -15.46 -14.20
CA PRO A 141 1.54 -15.88 -15.53
C PRO A 141 0.66 -15.30 -16.64
#